data_AF-A0A100XC31-F1
#
_entry.id   AF-A0A100XC31-F1
#
_cell.length_a   1.000
_cell.length_b   1.000
_cell.length_c   1.000
_cell.angle_alpha   90.00
_cell.angle_beta   90.00
_cell.angle_gamma   90.00
#
_symmetry.space_group_name_H-M   'P 1'
#
loop_
_entity.id
_entity.type
_entity.pdbx_description
1 polymer ?
#
loop_
_entity_poly.entity_id
_entity_poly.type
_entity_poly.pdbx_seq_one_letter_code
_entity_poly.pdbx_strand_id
1 'polypeptide(L)'
;MATTPSTLLAPAAAALTVFAGAVVPVPAHAQPLPYGPDTCIQGFVWREARPGDTVCVTPAVRTRTAQENANAAQNREPGGGAYGPDTCKQGFVWREAFPGDTVCVTPAVRSEAAADNAAAGSRKQANAPAPAAPAAPPRNPICDFNIPFAPGC
;
A
#
# COMPACT_ATOMS: atom_id res chain seq x y z
N MET A 1 -71.77 -8.12 -64.11
CA MET A 1 -70.57 -8.93 -63.82
C MET A 1 -69.63 -8.00 -63.06
N ALA A 2 -69.83 -7.82 -61.75
CA ALA A 2 -69.25 -8.60 -60.65
C ALA A 2 -67.72 -8.50 -60.59
N THR A 3 -67.18 -7.74 -59.64
CA THR A 3 -66.38 -8.23 -58.48
C THR A 3 -65.76 -7.05 -57.73
N THR A 4 -66.11 -6.90 -56.45
CA THR A 4 -65.33 -6.17 -55.43
C THR A 4 -64.11 -6.99 -55.02
N PRO A 5 -63.07 -6.36 -54.45
CA PRO A 5 -62.29 -7.00 -53.40
C PRO A 5 -62.26 -6.20 -52.10
N SER A 6 -62.37 -6.95 -51.00
CA SER A 6 -62.35 -6.52 -49.60
C SER A 6 -60.96 -6.64 -48.98
N THR A 7 -60.68 -5.76 -48.01
CA THR A 7 -59.86 -5.93 -46.78
C THR A 7 -58.35 -6.19 -46.95
N LEU A 8 -57.44 -5.67 -46.11
CA LEU A 8 -57.33 -5.84 -44.66
C LEU A 8 -56.49 -4.71 -44.02
N LEU A 9 -56.91 -4.21 -42.85
CA LEU A 9 -56.05 -3.43 -41.93
C LEU A 9 -55.14 -4.41 -41.16
N ALA A 10 -53.84 -4.16 -41.13
CA ALA A 10 -52.89 -4.87 -40.27
C ALA A 10 -52.74 -4.14 -38.92
N PRO A 11 -52.69 -4.85 -37.78
CA PRO A 11 -52.38 -4.23 -36.49
C PRO A 11 -50.85 -4.05 -36.34
N ALA A 12 -50.42 -2.84 -35.99
CA ALA A 12 -49.03 -2.57 -35.61
C ALA A 12 -48.76 -3.13 -34.21
N ALA A 13 -47.98 -4.20 -34.12
CA ALA A 13 -47.47 -4.71 -32.85
C ALA A 13 -46.30 -3.83 -32.37
N ALA A 14 -46.49 -3.10 -31.28
CA ALA A 14 -45.42 -2.40 -30.59
C ALA A 14 -44.55 -3.41 -29.81
N ALA A 15 -43.35 -3.70 -30.32
CA ALA A 15 -42.39 -4.55 -29.64
C ALA A 15 -41.67 -3.74 -28.53
N LEU A 16 -42.00 -3.99 -27.27
CA LEU A 16 -41.17 -3.54 -26.14
C LEU A 16 -39.89 -4.36 -26.10
N THR A 17 -38.77 -3.78 -26.52
CA THR A 17 -37.44 -4.38 -26.32
C THR A 17 -37.01 -4.21 -24.87
N VAL A 18 -37.07 -5.28 -24.09
CA VAL A 18 -36.45 -5.34 -22.76
C VAL A 18 -34.94 -5.35 -22.94
N PHE A 19 -34.27 -4.23 -22.65
CA PHE A 19 -32.82 -4.19 -22.54
C PHE A 19 -32.40 -4.99 -21.30
N ALA A 20 -32.03 -6.25 -21.50
CA ALA A 20 -31.30 -7.02 -20.51
C ALA A 20 -29.90 -6.39 -20.36
N GLY A 21 -29.74 -5.51 -19.37
CA GLY A 21 -28.46 -4.88 -19.05
C GLY A 21 -27.47 -5.94 -18.57
N ALA A 22 -26.47 -6.25 -19.41
CA ALA A 22 -25.35 -7.08 -19.02
C ALA A 22 -24.48 -6.31 -18.00
N VAL A 23 -24.47 -6.75 -16.75
CA VAL A 23 -23.53 -6.29 -15.72
C VAL A 23 -22.13 -6.79 -16.09
N VAL A 24 -21.29 -5.90 -16.62
CA VAL A 24 -19.88 -6.19 -16.85
C VAL A 24 -19.13 -6.03 -15.51
N PRO A 25 -18.43 -7.06 -15.00
CA PRO A 25 -17.63 -6.91 -13.80
C PRO A 25 -16.48 -5.94 -14.09
N VAL A 26 -16.49 -4.77 -13.43
CA VAL A 26 -15.37 -3.84 -13.47
C VAL A 26 -14.25 -4.43 -12.59
N PRO A 27 -13.02 -4.61 -13.10
CA PRO A 27 -11.92 -5.04 -12.25
C PRO A 27 -11.69 -4.00 -11.15
N ALA A 28 -11.65 -4.45 -9.90
CA ALA A 28 -11.30 -3.60 -8.77
C ALA A 28 -9.83 -3.20 -8.91
N HIS A 29 -9.58 -1.99 -9.41
CA HIS A 29 -8.24 -1.41 -9.40
C HIS A 29 -7.89 -1.05 -7.95
N ALA A 30 -6.86 -1.70 -7.40
CA ALA A 30 -6.23 -1.22 -6.18
C ALA A 30 -5.80 0.22 -6.43
N GLN A 31 -6.27 1.16 -5.61
CA GLN A 31 -5.89 2.56 -5.73
C GLN A 31 -4.37 2.67 -5.67
N PRO A 32 -3.74 3.53 -6.49
CA PRO A 32 -2.31 3.74 -6.44
C PRO A 32 -1.89 4.12 -5.02
N LEU A 33 -1.00 3.32 -4.42
CA LEU A 33 -0.47 3.64 -3.10
C LEU A 33 0.33 4.95 -3.18
N PRO A 34 0.30 5.82 -2.13
CA PRO A 34 0.93 7.14 -2.17
C PRO A 34 2.41 7.15 -2.58
N TYR A 35 3.13 6.07 -2.25
CA TYR A 35 4.54 5.88 -2.58
C TYR A 35 4.78 4.58 -3.36
N GLY A 36 3.77 4.13 -4.13
CA GLY A 36 3.84 2.90 -4.90
C GLY A 36 4.00 1.64 -4.01
N PRO A 37 4.58 0.54 -4.54
CA PRO A 37 4.65 -0.74 -3.84
C PRO A 37 5.48 -0.72 -2.55
N ASP A 38 6.31 0.31 -2.37
CA ASP A 38 7.15 0.50 -1.19
C ASP A 38 6.45 1.23 -0.05
N THR A 39 5.19 1.66 -0.24
CA THR A 39 4.40 2.29 0.83
C THR A 39 4.35 1.38 2.06
N CYS A 40 4.80 1.88 3.21
CA CYS A 40 4.72 1.13 4.47
C CYS A 40 3.29 1.02 4.98
N ILE A 41 3.00 -0.05 5.72
CA ILE A 41 1.76 -0.16 6.50
C ILE A 41 1.70 0.91 7.59
N GLN A 42 0.49 1.17 8.09
CA GLN A 42 0.26 2.11 9.20
C GLN A 42 1.16 1.78 10.41
N GLY A 43 1.79 2.82 10.99
CA GLY A 43 2.72 2.69 12.11
C GLY A 43 4.19 2.46 11.72
N PHE A 44 4.48 2.26 10.43
CA PHE A 44 5.84 2.08 9.90
C PHE A 44 6.21 3.21 8.94
N VAL A 45 7.51 3.47 8.82
CA VAL A 45 8.11 4.46 7.93
C VAL A 45 9.37 3.88 7.28
N TRP A 46 9.81 4.43 6.15
CA TRP A 46 11.09 4.06 5.56
C TRP A 46 12.24 4.36 6.53
N ARG A 47 13.16 3.41 6.67
CA ARG A 47 14.34 3.49 7.55
C ARG A 47 15.30 4.58 7.12
N GLU A 48 15.44 4.78 5.81
CA GLU A 48 16.31 5.80 5.22
C GLU A 48 17.78 5.68 5.67
N ALA A 49 18.31 4.46 5.76
CA ALA A 49 19.73 4.24 6.05
C ALA A 49 20.66 4.82 4.97
N ARG A 50 20.13 4.96 3.74
CA ARG A 50 20.73 5.69 2.62
C ARG A 50 19.61 6.22 1.70
N PRO A 51 19.91 7.09 0.72
CA PRO A 51 18.97 7.41 -0.34
C PRO A 51 18.43 6.14 -1.02
N GLY A 52 17.10 5.99 -1.05
CA GLY A 52 16.42 4.83 -1.62
C GLY A 52 16.29 3.60 -0.70
N ASP A 53 16.67 3.69 0.58
CA ASP A 53 16.38 2.62 1.55
C ASP A 53 14.90 2.65 1.99
N THR A 54 14.07 1.86 1.30
CA THR A 54 12.62 1.74 1.54
C THR A 54 12.23 0.62 2.51
N VAL A 55 13.18 0.13 3.31
CA VAL A 55 12.89 -0.86 4.37
C VAL A 55 11.98 -0.22 5.41
N CYS A 56 10.81 -0.81 5.63
CA CYS A 56 9.81 -0.31 6.58
C CYS A 56 10.19 -0.69 8.01
N VAL A 57 10.36 0.31 8.87
CA VAL A 57 10.73 0.18 10.29
C VAL A 57 9.85 1.09 11.15
N THR A 58 10.01 1.01 12.47
CA THR A 58 9.31 1.95 13.37
C THR A 58 9.90 3.36 13.28
N PRO A 59 9.14 4.42 13.60
CA PRO A 59 9.67 5.79 13.63
C PRO A 59 10.88 5.97 14.55
N ALA A 60 10.96 5.19 15.64
CA ALA A 60 12.10 5.19 16.55
C ALA A 60 13.38 4.66 15.86
N VAL A 61 13.27 3.56 15.11
CA VAL A 61 14.41 2.99 14.36
C VAL A 61 14.88 3.92 13.24
N ARG A 62 13.96 4.60 12.53
CA ARG A 62 14.33 5.63 11.54
C ARG A 62 15.12 6.77 12.20
N THR A 63 14.62 7.27 13.33
CA THR A 63 15.31 8.34 14.10
C THR A 63 16.71 7.91 14.54
N ARG A 64 16.85 6.69 15.08
CA ARG A 64 18.15 6.15 15.49
C ARG A 64 19.09 5.96 14.29
N THR A 65 18.58 5.44 13.17
CA THR A 65 19.34 5.26 11.93
C THR A 65 19.90 6.60 11.43
N ALA A 66 19.11 7.67 11.48
CA ALA A 66 19.58 8.99 11.11
C ALA A 66 20.72 9.49 12.02
N GLN A 67 20.62 9.22 13.33
CA GLN A 67 21.68 9.55 14.29
C GLN A 67 22.95 8.71 14.08
N GLU A 68 22.83 7.42 13.79
CA GLU A 68 23.95 6.55 13.45
C GLU A 68 24.69 7.05 12.20
N ASN A 69 23.94 7.45 11.17
CA ASN A 69 24.49 8.02 9.94
C ASN A 69 25.20 9.36 10.22
N ALA A 70 24.58 10.26 10.99
CA ALA A 70 25.16 11.56 11.34
C ALA A 70 26.45 11.43 12.15
N ASN A 71 26.54 10.39 12.98
CA ASN A 71 27.68 10.15 13.88
C ASN A 71 28.61 9.02 13.38
N ALA A 72 28.51 8.62 12.10
CA ALA A 72 29.21 7.44 11.57
C ALA A 72 30.74 7.47 11.80
N ALA A 73 31.34 8.66 11.84
CA ALA A 73 32.77 8.84 12.11
C ALA A 73 33.17 8.58 13.58
N GLN A 74 32.26 8.74 14.55
CA GLN A 74 32.60 8.69 15.98
C GLN A 74 33.05 7.31 16.45
N ASN A 75 32.53 6.26 15.81
CA ASN A 75 32.78 4.86 16.18
C ASN A 75 33.81 4.17 15.28
N ARG A 76 34.49 4.92 14.41
CA ARG A 76 35.58 4.42 13.57
C ARG A 76 36.93 4.58 14.26
N GLU A 77 37.84 3.66 14.02
CA GLU A 77 39.21 3.77 14.52
C GLU A 77 39.90 4.99 13.90
N PRO A 78 40.49 5.90 14.70
CA PRO A 78 41.24 7.03 14.18
C PRO A 78 42.40 6.55 13.27
N GLY A 79 42.41 7.01 12.02
CA GLY A 79 43.41 6.59 11.03
C GLY A 79 43.10 5.27 10.31
N GLY A 80 41.95 4.64 10.60
CA GLY A 80 41.55 3.37 10.01
C GLY A 80 42.18 2.16 10.70
N GLY A 81 42.14 1.00 10.04
CA GLY A 81 42.67 -0.24 10.59
C GLY A 81 42.72 -1.37 9.58
N ALA A 82 42.70 -2.62 10.06
CA ALA A 82 42.88 -3.82 9.25
C ALA A 82 41.88 -3.96 8.07
N TYR A 83 40.74 -3.27 8.14
CA TYR A 83 39.68 -3.30 7.12
C TYR A 83 39.55 -1.96 6.37
N GLY A 84 40.60 -1.12 6.41
CA GLY A 84 40.64 0.18 5.75
C GLY A 84 40.13 1.34 6.62
N PRO A 85 39.81 2.51 6.01
CA PRO A 85 39.46 3.73 6.74
C PRO A 85 38.15 3.63 7.54
N ASP A 86 37.30 2.66 7.19
CA ASP A 86 36.00 2.45 7.83
C ASP A 86 36.07 1.42 8.96
N THR A 87 37.27 1.01 9.38
CA THR A 87 37.46 0.05 10.48
C THR A 87 36.78 0.57 11.75
N CYS A 88 35.93 -0.26 12.36
CA CYS A 88 35.23 0.10 13.59
C CYS A 88 36.11 -0.04 14.82
N LYS A 89 35.84 0.81 15.83
CA LYS A 89 36.44 0.69 17.16
C LYS A 89 36.14 -0.65 17.81
N GLN A 90 37.00 -1.09 18.74
CA GLN A 90 36.72 -2.27 19.56
C GLN A 90 35.32 -2.18 20.20
N GLY A 91 34.52 -3.25 20.04
CA GLY A 91 33.14 -3.32 20.54
C GLY A 91 32.07 -2.85 19.55
N PHE A 92 32.48 -2.29 18.40
CA PHE A 92 31.60 -1.91 17.31
C PHE A 92 31.83 -2.79 16.09
N VAL A 93 30.79 -2.89 15.25
CA VAL A 93 30.79 -3.63 14.00
C VAL A 93 30.08 -2.81 12.91
N TRP A 94 30.37 -3.08 11.65
CA TRP A 94 29.57 -2.53 10.56
C TRP A 94 28.11 -2.98 10.70
N ARG A 95 27.18 -2.02 10.55
CA ARG A 95 25.75 -2.25 10.68
C ARG A 95 25.20 -3.14 9.58
N GLU A 96 25.75 -3.06 8.37
CA GLU A 96 25.36 -3.91 7.24
C GLU A 96 23.85 -3.87 6.93
N ALA A 97 23.21 -2.71 7.07
CA ALA A 97 21.81 -2.51 6.70
C ALA A 97 21.57 -2.72 5.20
N PHE A 98 22.63 -2.58 4.38
CA PHE A 98 22.64 -2.83 2.94
C PHE A 98 24.07 -3.12 2.47
N PRO A 99 24.27 -3.60 1.22
CA PRO A 99 25.61 -3.83 0.68
C PRO A 99 26.46 -2.55 0.69
N GLY A 100 27.56 -2.58 1.44
CA GLY A 100 28.46 -1.42 1.61
C GLY A 100 28.12 -0.49 2.79
N ASP A 101 27.16 -0.84 3.65
CA ASP A 101 26.88 -0.08 4.87
C ASP A 101 27.95 -0.31 5.95
N THR A 102 28.94 0.58 5.98
CA THR A 102 30.08 0.55 6.92
C THR A 102 29.90 1.49 8.12
N VAL A 103 28.65 1.85 8.46
CA VAL A 103 28.36 2.61 9.67
C VAL A 103 28.65 1.74 10.89
N CYS A 104 29.50 2.22 11.80
CA CYS A 104 29.93 1.47 12.98
C CYS A 104 28.90 1.61 14.11
N VAL A 105 28.27 0.49 14.46
CA VAL A 105 27.22 0.37 15.49
C VAL A 105 27.53 -0.77 16.45
N THR A 106 26.73 -0.95 17.49
CA THR A 106 26.86 -2.11 18.39
C THR A 106 26.40 -3.39 17.69
N PRO A 107 26.88 -4.57 18.10
CA PRO A 107 26.42 -5.84 17.53
C PRO A 107 24.91 -6.05 17.61
N ALA A 108 24.26 -5.54 18.66
CA ALA A 108 22.80 -5.60 18.80
C ALA A 108 22.07 -4.83 17.68
N VAL A 109 22.57 -3.64 17.32
CA VAL A 109 22.00 -2.82 16.24
C VAL A 109 22.20 -3.47 14.87
N ARG A 110 23.34 -4.11 14.63
CA ARG A 110 23.56 -4.92 13.41
C ARG A 110 22.51 -6.03 13.29
N SER A 111 22.28 -6.76 14.38
CA SER A 111 21.25 -7.81 14.42
C SER A 111 19.84 -7.26 14.18
N GLU A 112 19.52 -6.08 14.71
CA GLU A 112 18.23 -5.42 14.45
C GLU A 112 18.10 -4.98 12.99
N ALA A 113 19.13 -4.39 12.39
CA ALA A 113 19.12 -4.01 10.98
C ALA A 113 18.90 -5.22 10.05
N ALA A 114 19.49 -6.37 10.39
CA ALA A 114 19.25 -7.63 9.68
C ALA A 114 17.80 -8.12 9.87
N ALA A 115 17.24 -8.03 11.07
CA ALA A 115 15.85 -8.37 11.34
C ALA A 115 14.87 -7.46 10.58
N ASP A 116 15.16 -6.16 10.49
CA ASP A 116 14.37 -5.22 9.70
C ASP A 116 14.41 -5.54 8.20
N ASN A 117 15.58 -5.90 7.68
CA ASN A 117 15.71 -6.35 6.29
C ASN A 117 14.88 -7.61 6.03
N ALA A 118 14.91 -8.58 6.95
CA ALA A 118 14.10 -9.81 6.85
C ALA A 118 12.59 -9.52 6.90
N ALA A 119 12.17 -8.53 7.68
CA ALA A 119 10.77 -8.13 7.83
C ALA A 119 10.30 -7.09 6.79
N ALA A 120 11.18 -6.59 5.92
CA ALA A 120 10.88 -5.48 5.03
C ALA A 120 9.65 -5.72 4.14
N GLY A 121 9.49 -6.96 3.64
CA GLY A 121 8.36 -7.34 2.81
C GLY A 121 7.02 -7.29 3.55
N SER A 122 6.93 -7.91 4.73
CA SER A 122 5.66 -8.01 5.48
C SER A 122 5.15 -6.67 6.00
N ARG A 123 6.00 -5.64 6.02
CA ARG A 123 5.67 -4.29 6.48
C ARG A 123 5.29 -3.33 5.34
N LYS A 124 5.20 -3.81 4.09
CA LYS A 124 4.72 -3.02 2.95
C LYS A 124 3.22 -3.22 2.75
N GLN A 125 2.52 -2.13 2.44
CA GLN A 125 1.07 -2.13 2.19
C GLN A 125 0.68 -3.03 1.01
N ALA A 126 1.57 -3.21 0.03
CA ALA A 126 1.36 -4.13 -1.09
C ALA A 126 1.27 -5.61 -0.66
N ASN A 127 1.82 -5.96 0.51
CA ASN A 127 1.81 -7.32 1.07
C ASN A 127 0.84 -7.44 2.26
N ALA A 128 0.17 -6.35 2.64
CA ALA A 128 -0.83 -6.38 3.69
C ALA A 128 -2.10 -7.08 3.19
N PRO A 129 -2.83 -7.79 4.07
CA PRO A 129 -4.19 -8.21 3.76
C PRO A 129 -5.01 -7.00 3.30
N ALA A 130 -5.90 -7.20 2.34
CA ALA A 130 -6.80 -6.14 1.88
C ALA A 130 -7.48 -5.51 3.09
N PRO A 131 -7.51 -4.16 3.20
CA PRO A 131 -8.25 -3.51 4.26
C PRO A 131 -9.67 -4.08 4.28
N ALA A 132 -10.16 -4.45 5.46
CA ALA A 132 -11.56 -4.82 5.61
C ALA A 132 -12.39 -3.71 4.97
N ALA A 133 -13.32 -4.09 4.08
CA ALA A 133 -14.19 -3.11 3.43
C ALA A 133 -14.77 -2.20 4.52
N PRO A 134 -14.73 -0.86 4.32
CA PRO A 134 -15.33 0.05 5.29
C PRO A 134 -16.75 -0.43 5.57
N ALA A 135 -17.11 -0.52 6.85
CA ALA A 135 -18.45 -0.91 7.25
C ALA A 135 -19.43 -0.05 6.44
N ALA A 136 -20.39 -0.70 5.77
CA ALA A 136 -21.41 0.01 5.03
C ALA A 136 -21.99 1.11 5.95
N PRO A 137 -22.19 2.34 5.45
CA PRO A 137 -22.83 3.37 6.27
C PRO A 137 -24.14 2.81 6.83
N PRO A 138 -24.50 3.12 8.09
CA PRO A 138 -25.74 2.64 8.65
C PRO A 138 -26.88 3.05 7.71
N ARG A 139 -27.68 2.07 7.26
CA ARG A 139 -28.86 2.37 6.46
C ARG A 139 -29.76 3.27 7.29
N ASN A 140 -30.21 4.38 6.70
CA ASN A 140 -31.25 5.18 7.33
C ASN A 140 -32.54 4.36 7.28
N PRO A 141 -33.08 3.89 8.42
CA PRO A 141 -34.28 3.05 8.44
C PRO A 141 -35.52 3.77 7.87
N ILE A 142 -35.46 5.10 7.76
CA ILE A 142 -36.51 5.92 7.12
C ILE A 142 -36.56 5.70 5.60
N CYS A 143 -35.42 5.42 4.95
CA CYS A 143 -35.38 5.15 3.50
C CYS A 143 -35.63 3.66 3.14
N ASP A 144 -35.75 2.77 4.13
CA ASP A 144 -36.06 1.35 3.92
C ASP A 144 -37.59 1.07 3.89
N PHE A 145 -38.41 2.02 4.39
CA PHE A 145 -39.87 1.95 4.26
C PHE A 145 -40.31 2.70 3.01
N ASN A 146 -41.03 2.01 2.11
CA ASN A 146 -41.65 2.55 0.90
C ASN A 146 -42.79 3.54 1.24
N ILE A 147 -42.45 4.68 1.84
CA ILE A 147 -43.35 5.78 2.12
C ILE A 147 -43.16 6.80 1.00
N PRO A 148 -44.15 6.99 0.11
CA PRO A 148 -44.00 7.79 -1.11
C PRO A 148 -43.79 9.31 -0.89
N PHE A 149 -43.56 9.79 0.34
CA PHE A 149 -43.51 11.22 0.67
C PHE A 149 -42.57 11.60 1.84
N ALA A 150 -41.38 11.01 1.96
CA ALA A 150 -40.38 11.48 2.93
C ALA A 150 -39.40 12.48 2.28
N PRO A 151 -39.43 13.79 2.62
CA PRO A 151 -38.39 14.71 2.17
C PRO A 151 -37.07 14.42 2.91
N GLY A 152 -36.01 14.07 2.19
CA GLY A 152 -34.66 13.87 2.76
C GLY A 152 -34.06 12.47 2.56
N CYS A 153 -34.76 11.58 1.86
CA CYS A 153 -34.11 10.76 0.83
C CYS A 153 -34.24 11.55 -0.50
#